data_AF-C5M1F9-F1
#
_entry.id   AF-C5M1F9-F1
#
_cell.length_a   1.000
_cell.length_b   1.000
_cell.length_c   1.000
_cell.angle_alpha   90.00
_cell.angle_beta   90.00
_cell.angle_gamma   90.00
#
_symmetry.space_group_name_H-M   'P 1'
#
loop_
_entity.id
_entity.type
_entity.pdbx_description
1 polymer ?
#
loop_
_entity_poly.entity_id
_entity_poly.type
_entity_poly.pdbx_seq_one_letter_code
_entity_poly.pdbx_strand_id
1 'polypeptide(L)'
;TYRATTQSNYFKDLVQEAIARHTTQVALGTRHCCISVTSLPQLRIDKEVDMKAPVHRQESIMQLTPRSYLRKRVLPVLAPAINEAARDRPEDPATYIAMYMLKHRHG
;
A
#
# COMPACT_ATOMS: atom_id res chain seq x y z
N THR A 1 -27.91 -39.99 5.73
CA THR A 1 -26.72 -39.72 4.89
C THR A 1 -27.04 -38.62 3.89
N TYR A 2 -26.90 -37.33 4.23
CA TYR A 2 -26.72 -36.21 3.28
C TYR A 2 -26.60 -34.85 4.01
N ARG A 3 -25.45 -34.49 4.59
CA ARG A 3 -25.25 -33.09 5.07
C ARG A 3 -23.80 -32.71 5.36
N ALA A 4 -22.92 -32.82 4.36
CA ALA A 4 -21.55 -32.30 4.49
C ALA A 4 -20.97 -31.68 3.20
N THR A 5 -21.77 -31.47 2.15
CA THR A 5 -21.27 -30.96 0.86
C THR A 5 -21.71 -29.53 0.55
N THR A 6 -22.76 -29.00 1.18
CA THR A 6 -23.34 -27.70 0.81
C THR A 6 -22.47 -26.50 1.23
N GLN A 7 -21.76 -26.58 2.36
CA GLN A 7 -20.95 -25.45 2.86
C GLN A 7 -19.65 -25.24 2.06
N SER A 8 -19.07 -26.32 1.52
CA SER A 8 -17.85 -26.24 0.70
C SER A 8 -18.09 -25.62 -0.68
N ASN A 9 -19.30 -25.77 -1.23
CA ASN A 9 -19.61 -25.28 -2.57
C ASN A 9 -19.81 -23.76 -2.55
N TYR A 10 -20.40 -23.21 -1.49
CA TYR A 10 -20.63 -21.77 -1.38
C TYR A 10 -19.33 -20.95 -1.39
N PHE A 11 -18.29 -21.42 -0.71
CA PHE A 11 -16.99 -20.73 -0.72
C PHE A 11 -16.34 -20.78 -2.11
N LYS A 12 -16.41 -21.93 -2.79
CA LYS A 12 -15.88 -22.08 -4.14
C LYS A 12 -16.64 -21.20 -5.13
N ASP A 13 -17.96 -21.12 -5.02
CA ASP A 13 -18.80 -20.28 -5.89
C ASP A 13 -18.50 -18.79 -5.69
N LEU A 14 -18.33 -18.33 -4.44
CA LEU A 14 -17.93 -16.94 -4.15
C LEU A 14 -16.56 -16.58 -4.71
N VAL A 15 -15.57 -17.49 -4.58
CA VAL A 15 -14.22 -17.28 -5.12
C VAL A 15 -14.25 -17.28 -6.64
N GLN A 16 -14.98 -18.21 -7.26
CA GLN A 16 -15.13 -18.29 -8.71
C GLN A 16 -15.80 -17.03 -9.28
N GLU A 17 -16.82 -16.51 -8.61
CA GLU A 17 -17.50 -15.27 -8.98
C GLU A 17 -16.58 -14.04 -8.83
N ALA A 18 -15.78 -13.98 -7.76
CA ALA A 18 -14.79 -12.92 -7.56
C ALA A 18 -13.69 -12.93 -8.64
N ILE A 19 -13.21 -14.13 -9.01
CA ILE A 19 -12.23 -14.30 -10.10
C ILE A 19 -12.86 -13.93 -11.46
N ALA A 20 -14.10 -14.32 -11.72
CA ALA A 20 -14.81 -13.99 -12.96
C ALA A 20 -15.03 -12.47 -13.13
N ARG A 21 -15.31 -11.75 -12.03
CA ARG A 21 -15.42 -10.28 -12.04
C ARG A 21 -14.08 -9.58 -12.28
N HIS A 22 -12.96 -10.15 -11.84
CA HIS A 22 -11.64 -9.59 -12.10
C HIS A 22 -11.12 -9.90 -13.51
N THR A 23 -11.38 -11.10 -14.04
CA THR A 23 -10.88 -11.50 -15.38
C THR A 23 -11.59 -10.78 -16.53
N THR A 24 -12.86 -10.39 -16.34
CA THR A 24 -13.63 -9.64 -17.34
C THR A 24 -13.14 -8.21 -17.58
N GLN A 25 -12.33 -7.64 -16.69
CA GLN A 25 -11.67 -6.33 -16.92
C GLN A 25 -10.39 -6.43 -17.77
N VAL A 26 -9.82 -7.61 -17.97
CA VAL A 26 -8.51 -7.78 -18.63
C VAL A 26 -8.65 -8.13 -20.12
N ALA A 27 -9.84 -8.50 -20.58
CA ALA A 27 -10.08 -9.01 -21.93
C ALA A 27 -10.56 -7.97 -22.97
N LEU A 28 -10.33 -6.68 -22.75
CA LEU A 28 -10.41 -5.67 -23.82
C LEU A 28 -9.00 -5.16 -24.11
N GLY A 29 -8.39 -5.77 -25.13
CA GLY A 29 -7.05 -5.44 -25.57
C GLY A 29 -6.91 -3.99 -25.99
N THR A 30 -5.82 -3.37 -25.56
CA THR A 30 -5.18 -2.29 -26.29
C THR A 30 -3.67 -2.46 -26.17
N ARG A 31 -3.04 -2.59 -27.35
CA ARG A 31 -1.60 -2.65 -27.51
C ARG A 31 -1.07 -1.21 -27.38
N HIS A 32 -0.12 -1.03 -26.44
CA HIS A 32 0.89 0.04 -26.37
C HIS A 32 0.54 1.45 -25.82
N CYS A 33 1.28 1.79 -24.75
CA CYS A 33 1.86 3.09 -24.34
C CYS A 33 0.99 4.35 -24.16
N CYS A 34 0.20 4.38 -23.09
CA CYS A 34 0.03 5.58 -22.25
C CYS A 34 -0.64 5.15 -20.94
N ILE A 35 -0.05 5.48 -19.78
CA ILE A 35 -0.75 5.37 -18.50
C ILE A 35 -1.80 6.49 -18.49
N SER A 36 -2.95 6.22 -19.11
CA SER A 36 -4.13 7.06 -18.98
C SER A 36 -4.77 6.74 -17.64
N VAL A 37 -4.44 7.56 -16.64
CA VAL A 37 -4.98 7.48 -15.29
C VAL A 37 -6.43 7.97 -15.32
N THR A 38 -7.35 7.16 -15.85
CA THR A 38 -8.77 7.50 -15.87
C THR A 38 -9.57 6.40 -15.19
N SER A 39 -10.24 6.78 -14.11
CA SER A 39 -11.07 5.96 -13.20
C SER A 39 -10.40 5.31 -11.97
N LEU A 40 -9.56 6.06 -11.26
CA LEU A 40 -9.67 5.99 -9.79
C LEU A 40 -10.91 6.82 -9.40
N PRO A 41 -11.83 6.31 -8.55
CA PRO A 41 -12.83 7.18 -7.95
C PRO A 41 -12.07 8.31 -7.25
N GLN A 42 -12.31 9.55 -7.68
CA GLN A 42 -11.71 10.73 -7.08
C GLN A 42 -11.98 10.71 -5.58
N LEU A 43 -10.94 10.36 -4.81
CA LEU A 43 -10.82 10.89 -3.46
C LEU A 43 -10.73 12.40 -3.65
N ARG A 44 -11.87 13.08 -3.53
CA ARG A 44 -11.92 14.53 -3.37
C ARG A 44 -11.08 14.86 -2.14
N ILE A 45 -9.84 15.25 -2.39
CA ILE A 45 -9.04 15.96 -1.41
C ILE A 45 -9.36 17.41 -1.69
N ASP A 46 -10.32 17.96 -0.96
CA ASP A 46 -10.62 19.38 -0.98
C ASP A 46 -9.33 20.13 -0.65
N LYS A 47 -8.82 20.87 -1.64
CA LYS A 47 -7.69 21.77 -1.47
C LYS A 47 -8.21 23.05 -0.83
N GLU A 48 -8.19 23.09 0.49
CA GLU A 48 -8.10 24.36 1.21
C GLU A 48 -6.78 24.35 1.97
N VAL A 49 -5.79 25.05 1.40
CA VAL A 49 -4.54 25.35 2.09
C VAL A 49 -4.80 26.65 2.86
N ASP A 50 -5.35 26.52 4.06
CA ASP A 50 -5.31 27.61 5.04
C ASP A 50 -3.88 27.72 5.59
N MET A 51 -3.17 28.77 5.17
CA MET A 51 -1.84 29.12 5.66
C MET A 51 -1.94 29.73 7.05
N LYS A 52 -2.25 28.89 8.03
CA LYS A 52 -1.97 29.16 9.44
C LYS A 52 -1.23 27.96 10.00
N ALA A 53 0.10 28.04 9.97
CA ALA A 53 0.98 27.01 10.52
C ALA A 53 0.51 26.65 11.94
N PRO A 54 -0.03 25.43 12.16
CA PRO A 54 -0.42 25.06 13.49
C PRO A 54 0.87 24.91 14.31
N VAL A 55 0.92 25.65 15.42
CA VAL A 55 1.84 25.39 16.54
C VAL A 55 2.00 23.88 16.64
N HIS A 56 3.22 23.38 16.46
CA HIS A 56 3.55 21.96 16.38
C HIS A 56 3.29 21.29 17.74
N ARG A 57 2.01 21.13 18.08
CA ARG A 57 1.56 20.23 19.11
C ARG A 57 1.90 18.85 18.56
N GLN A 58 2.91 18.21 19.12
CA GLN A 58 3.19 16.82 18.83
C GLN A 58 1.91 16.02 19.09
N GLU A 59 1.21 15.68 18.01
CA GLU A 59 0.05 14.80 18.05
C GLU A 59 0.50 13.52 18.75
N SER A 60 -0.21 13.12 19.79
CA SER A 60 0.14 11.90 20.50
C SER A 60 0.07 10.72 19.54
N ILE A 61 1.04 9.81 19.60
CA ILE A 61 1.15 8.66 18.70
C ILE A 61 -0.16 7.84 18.67
N MET A 62 -0.86 7.79 19.80
CA MET A 62 -2.10 7.05 20.00
C MET A 62 -3.30 7.65 19.24
N GLN A 63 -3.19 8.87 18.73
CA GLN A 63 -4.25 9.55 17.96
C GLN A 63 -4.06 9.39 16.44
N LEU A 64 -2.95 8.82 15.99
CA LEU A 64 -2.66 8.68 14.57
C LEU A 64 -3.39 7.46 13.99
N THR A 65 -3.97 7.62 12.80
CA THR A 65 -4.40 6.47 12.01
C THR A 65 -3.18 5.60 11.66
N PRO A 66 -3.33 4.28 11.49
CA PRO A 66 -2.19 3.40 11.17
C PRO A 66 -1.38 3.87 9.96
N ARG A 67 -2.06 4.36 8.91
CA ARG A 67 -1.42 4.90 7.70
C ARG A 67 -0.65 6.19 7.98
N SER A 68 -1.13 7.05 8.88
CA SER A 68 -0.44 8.29 9.27
C SER A 68 0.78 7.98 10.13
N TYR A 69 0.66 7.06 11.08
CA TYR A 69 1.77 6.58 11.90
C TYR A 69 2.93 6.06 11.05
N LEU A 70 2.66 5.15 10.10
CA LEU A 70 3.69 4.60 9.22
C LEU A 70 4.36 5.68 8.36
N ARG A 71 3.57 6.62 7.81
CA ARG A 71 4.08 7.76 7.03
C ARG A 71 4.98 8.68 7.84
N LYS A 72 4.60 9.00 9.08
CA LYS A 72 5.33 9.94 9.93
C LYS A 72 6.57 9.31 10.58
N ARG A 73 6.54 8.02 10.92
CA ARG A 73 7.58 7.38 11.74
C ARG A 73 8.55 6.52 10.94
N VAL A 74 8.04 5.66 10.08
CA VAL A 74 8.84 4.57 9.50
C VAL A 74 9.27 4.89 8.08
N LEU A 75 8.39 5.53 7.29
CA LEU A 75 8.65 5.88 5.90
C LEU A 75 9.89 6.74 5.67
N PRO A 76 10.20 7.77 6.50
CA PRO A 76 11.33 8.66 6.24
C PRO A 76 12.67 7.93 6.17
N VAL A 77 12.86 6.88 6.99
CA VAL A 77 14.08 6.05 6.99
C VAL A 77 13.95 4.83 6.07
N LEU A 78 12.75 4.27 5.90
CA LEU A 78 12.54 3.07 5.10
C LEU A 78 12.61 3.35 3.59
N ALA A 79 12.05 4.47 3.12
CA ALA A 79 12.07 4.81 1.70
C ALA A 79 13.50 4.95 1.12
N PRO A 80 14.44 5.69 1.75
CA PRO A 80 15.81 5.74 1.26
C PRO A 80 16.53 4.38 1.39
N ALA A 81 16.25 3.59 2.43
CA ALA A 81 16.81 2.24 2.59
C ALA A 81 16.45 1.33 1.40
N ILE A 82 15.18 1.35 0.98
CA ILE A 82 14.70 0.58 -0.16
C ILE A 82 15.37 1.06 -1.46
N ASN A 83 15.52 2.37 -1.64
CA ASN A 83 16.18 2.92 -2.83
C ASN A 83 17.66 2.51 -2.90
N GLU A 84 18.35 2.46 -1.77
CA GLU A 84 19.74 2.01 -1.71
C GLU A 84 19.85 0.50 -1.98
N ALA A 85 19.01 -0.31 -1.33
CA ALA A 85 18.96 -1.75 -1.58
C ALA A 85 18.62 -2.08 -3.04
N ALA A 86 17.76 -1.29 -3.68
CA ALA A 86 17.42 -1.45 -5.09
C ALA A 86 18.59 -1.10 -6.03
N ARG A 87 19.48 -0.18 -5.62
CA ARG A 87 20.70 0.18 -6.35
C ARG A 87 21.79 -0.88 -6.18
N ASP A 88 22.08 -1.26 -4.94
CA ASP A 88 23.23 -2.10 -4.61
C ASP A 88 22.95 -3.59 -4.81
N ARG A 89 21.67 -3.98 -4.83
CA ARG A 89 21.20 -5.38 -4.97
C ARG A 89 22.00 -6.36 -4.11
N PRO A 90 21.99 -6.17 -2.78
CA PRO A 90 22.68 -7.06 -1.86
C PRO A 90 22.11 -8.48 -1.91
N GLU A 91 22.93 -9.46 -1.53
CA GLU A 91 22.53 -10.88 -1.47
C GLU A 91 21.37 -11.11 -0.48
N ASP A 92 21.40 -10.42 0.66
CA ASP A 92 20.29 -10.37 1.63
C ASP A 92 19.73 -8.94 1.78
N PRO A 93 18.68 -8.58 1.02
CA PRO A 93 18.09 -7.25 1.09
C PRO A 93 17.39 -6.97 2.43
N ALA A 94 16.89 -8.00 3.14
CA ALA A 94 16.21 -7.80 4.41
C ALA A 94 17.20 -7.36 5.50
N THR A 95 18.33 -8.07 5.62
CA THR A 95 19.40 -7.69 6.55
C THR A 95 20.01 -6.35 6.18
N TYR A 96 20.23 -6.08 4.89
CA TYR A 96 20.75 -4.80 4.42
C TYR A 96 19.86 -3.62 4.86
N ILE A 97 18.55 -3.71 4.62
CA ILE A 97 17.59 -2.66 4.99
C ILE A 97 17.53 -2.50 6.51
N ALA A 98 17.51 -3.60 7.27
CA ALA A 98 17.49 -3.54 8.73
C ALA A 98 18.73 -2.81 9.27
N MET A 99 19.92 -3.13 8.76
CA MET A 99 21.18 -2.45 9.12
C MET A 99 21.17 -0.98 8.71
N TYR A 100 20.65 -0.67 7.52
CA TYR A 100 20.49 0.72 7.07
C TYR A 100 19.61 1.52 8.03
N MET A 101 18.46 0.97 8.43
CA MET A 101 17.54 1.64 9.35
C MET A 101 18.14 1.84 10.74
N LEU A 102 18.91 0.87 11.25
CA LEU A 102 19.62 0.98 12.53
C LEU A 102 20.71 2.06 12.48
N LYS A 103 21.48 2.13 11.39
CA LYS A 103 22.53 3.14 11.18
C LYS A 103 21.97 4.56 11.10
N HIS A 104 20.76 4.74 10.55
CA HIS A 104 20.16 6.05 10.32
C HIS A 104 19.00 6.38 11.28
N ARG A 105 18.89 5.69 12.42
CA ARG A 105 17.77 5.84 13.38
C ARG A 105 17.66 7.23 14.04
N HIS A 106 18.70 8.06 13.92
CA HIS A 106 18.82 9.39 14.53
C HIS A 106 18.89 10.53 13.51
N GLY A 107 18.75 10.23 12.22
CA GLY A 107 18.79 11.20 11.13
C GLY A 107 17.44 11.86 10.85
#